data_AF-A0A953L064-F1
#
_entry.id   AF-A0A953L064-F1
#
_cell.length_a   1.000
_cell.length_b   1.000
_cell.length_c   1.000
_cell.angle_alpha   90.00
_cell.angle_beta   90.00
_cell.angle_gamma   90.00
#
_symmetry.space_group_name_H-M   'P 1'
#
loop_
_entity.id
_entity.type
_entity.pdbx_description
1 polymer ?
#
loop_
_entity_poly.entity_id
_entity_poly.type
_entity_poly.pdbx_seq_one_letter_code
_entity_poly.pdbx_strand_id
1 'polypeptide(L)' 'MKKKTFDCIEMKNAIQRKLMAEFDARRSEFESYADFIARTSEQDQTIRAFWSRVAKASGEESPSLGSGKPTGRG' A
#
# COMPACT_ATOMS: atom_id res chain seq x y z
N MET A 1 -20.18 22.56 23.47
CA MET A 1 -19.94 21.31 22.70
C MET A 1 -18.52 21.37 22.16
N LYS A 2 -17.56 20.57 22.67
CA LYS A 2 -16.17 20.59 22.19
C LYS A 2 -16.13 19.88 20.83
N LYS A 3 -15.84 20.60 19.74
CA LYS A 3 -15.62 20.00 18.42
C LYS A 3 -14.37 19.11 18.49
N LYS A 4 -14.50 17.81 18.26
CA LYS A 4 -13.34 16.94 18.03
C LYS A 4 -12.76 17.32 16.67
N THR A 5 -11.58 17.92 16.66
CA THR A 5 -10.80 18.12 15.45
C THR A 5 -10.15 16.79 15.09
N PHE A 6 -10.60 16.21 13.98
CA PHE A 6 -9.95 15.04 13.41
C PHE A 6 -8.75 15.51 12.60
N ASP A 7 -7.54 15.21 13.08
CA ASP A 7 -6.31 15.47 12.35
C ASP A 7 -6.02 14.31 11.39
N CYS A 8 -6.32 14.53 10.12
CA CYS A 8 -6.10 13.54 9.07
C CYS A 8 -4.62 13.34 8.73
N ILE A 9 -3.75 14.30 9.05
CA ILE A 9 -2.30 14.24 8.79
C ILE A 9 -1.66 13.33 9.84
N GLU A 10 -1.97 13.55 11.13
CA GLU A 10 -1.48 12.69 12.21
C GLU A 10 -1.90 11.24 12.01
N MET A 11 -3.15 11.01 11.61
CA MET A 11 -3.63 9.66 11.31
C MET A 11 -2.80 9.00 10.19
N LYS A 12 -2.58 9.70 9.06
CA LYS A 12 -1.78 9.17 7.95
C LYS A 12 -0.35 8.85 8.37
N ASN A 13 0.27 9.76 9.11
CA ASN A 13 1.63 9.57 9.64
C ASN A 13 1.70 8.36 10.57
N ALA A 14 0.70 8.16 11.44
CA ALA A 14 0.64 7.00 12.32
C ALA A 14 0.53 5.68 11.54
N ILE A 15 -0.31 5.64 10.51
CA ILE A 15 -0.46 4.47 9.64
C ILE A 15 0.85 4.16 8.90
N GLN A 16 1.49 5.18 8.32
CA GLN A 16 2.76 5.01 7.61
C GLN A 16 3.87 4.51 8.53
N ARG A 17 4.00 5.06 9.74
CA ARG A 17 4.97 4.58 10.74
C ARG A 17 4.74 3.11 11.09
N LYS A 18 3.48 2.70 11.24
CA LYS A 18 3.13 1.31 11.54
C LYS A 18 3.55 0.37 10.40
N LEU A 19 3.23 0.74 9.15
CA LEU A 19 3.60 -0.05 7.97
C LEU A 19 5.12 -0.16 7.79
N MET A 20 5.86 0.92 8.03
CA MET A 20 7.32 0.90 7.99
C MET A 20 7.91 0.00 9.08
N ALA A 21 7.41 0.09 10.32
CA ALA A 21 7.88 -0.75 11.41
C ALA A 21 7.61 -2.25 11.14
N GLU A 22 6.46 -2.57 10.54
CA GLU A 22 6.14 -3.94 10.14
C GLU A 22 7.06 -4.45 9.03
N PHE A 23 7.32 -3.62 8.02
CA PHE A 23 8.27 -3.94 6.97
C PHE A 23 9.68 -4.17 7.52
N ASP A 24 10.16 -3.28 8.40
CA ASP A 24 11.51 -3.41 8.97
C ASP A 24 11.63 -4.68 9.84
N ALA A 25 10.58 -5.06 10.57
CA ALA A 25 10.54 -6.29 11.35
C ALA A 25 10.58 -7.55 10.47
N ARG A 26 10.06 -7.47 9.23
CA ARG A 26 9.94 -8.60 8.29
C ARG A 26 10.79 -8.40 7.05
N ARG A 27 11.80 -7.53 7.11
CA ARG A 27 12.52 -7.04 5.93
C ARG A 27 13.16 -8.14 5.11
N SER A 28 13.56 -9.24 5.74
CA SER A 28 14.14 -10.41 5.08
C SER A 28 13.13 -11.22 4.25
N GLU A 29 11.82 -11.07 4.46
CA GLU A 29 10.78 -11.78 3.73
C GLU A 29 10.43 -11.12 2.38
N PHE A 30 10.87 -9.88 2.16
CA PHE A 30 10.44 -9.04 1.04
C PHE A 30 11.63 -8.41 0.33
N GLU A 31 11.55 -8.31 -0.99
CA GLU A 31 12.65 -7.74 -1.80
C GLU A 31 12.75 -6.20 -1.63
N SER A 32 11.61 -5.55 -1.39
CA SER A 32 11.52 -4.11 -1.18
C SER A 32 10.26 -3.74 -0.40
N TYR A 33 10.16 -2.48 0.04
CA TYR A 33 8.93 -1.97 0.65
C TYR A 33 7.73 -2.04 -0.32
N ALA A 34 7.97 -1.85 -1.62
CA ALA A 34 6.92 -1.98 -2.63
C ALA A 34 6.42 -3.42 -2.75
N ASP A 35 7.34 -4.40 -2.72
CA ASP A 35 7.00 -5.84 -2.71
C ASP A 35 6.23 -6.22 -1.44
N PHE A 36 6.64 -5.70 -0.28
CA PHE A 36 5.88 -5.85 0.97
C PHE A 36 4.43 -5.38 0.81
N ILE A 37 4.23 -4.12 0.38
CA ILE A 37 2.88 -3.57 0.20
C ILE A 37 2.07 -4.37 -0.81
N ALA A 38 2.65 -4.78 -1.94
CA ALA A 38 1.96 -5.57 -2.95
C ALA A 38 1.49 -6.92 -2.37
N ARG A 39 2.40 -7.68 -1.75
CA ARG A 39 2.08 -9.00 -1.18
C ARG A 39 1.10 -8.94 -0.02
N THR A 40 1.22 -7.95 0.86
CA THR A 40 0.25 -7.78 1.95
C THR A 40 -1.11 -7.36 1.44
N SER A 41 -1.16 -6.57 0.36
CA SER A 41 -2.41 -6.13 -0.27
C SER A 41 -3.15 -7.28 -0.97
N GLU A 42 -2.42 -8.26 -1.53
CA GLU A 42 -3.02 -9.45 -2.14
C GLU A 42 -3.70 -10.37 -1.12
N GLN A 43 -3.17 -10.40 0.10
CA GLN A 43 -3.70 -11.21 1.21
C GLN A 43 -4.93 -10.58 1.86
N ASP A 44 -5.09 -9.26 1.74
CA ASP A 44 -6.24 -8.53 2.30
C ASP A 44 -7.40 -8.46 1.29
N GLN A 45 -8.50 -9.16 1.61
CA GLN A 45 -9.70 -9.22 0.77
C GLN A 45 -10.35 -7.84 0.56
N THR A 46 -10.25 -6.95 1.54
CA THR A 46 -10.80 -5.59 1.47
C THR A 46 -10.01 -4.76 0.47
N ILE A 47 -8.68 -4.82 0.53
CA ILE A 47 -7.79 -4.11 -0.39
C ILE A 47 -7.99 -4.64 -1.82
N ARG A 48 -8.06 -5.96 -1.98
CA ARG A 48 -8.34 -6.60 -3.28
C ARG A 48 -9.68 -6.17 -3.88
N ALA A 49 -10.74 -6.12 -3.06
CA ALA A 49 -12.06 -5.64 -3.49
C ALA A 49 -12.05 -4.16 -3.87
N PHE A 50 -11.29 -3.33 -3.15
CA PHE A 50 -11.09 -1.92 -3.48
C PHE A 50 -10.42 -1.75 -4.84
N TRP A 51 -9.30 -2.44 -5.09
CA TRP A 51 -8.61 -2.38 -6.38
C TRP A 51 -9.47 -2.88 -7.54
N SER A 52 -10.27 -3.92 -7.34
CA SER A 52 -11.24 -4.39 -8.34
C SER A 52 -12.27 -3.30 -8.70
N ARG A 53 -12.74 -2.53 -7.72
CA ARG A 53 -13.65 -1.39 -7.96
C ARG A 53 -12.95 -0.25 -8.70
N VAL A 54 -11.72 0.07 -8.33
CA VAL A 54 -10.93 1.13 -8.99
C VAL A 54 -10.68 0.77 -10.45
N ALA A 55 -10.25 -0.47 -10.74
CA ALA A 55 -10.01 -0.96 -12.09
C ALA A 55 -11.26 -0.90 -12.98
N LYS A 56 -12.41 -1.34 -12.44
CA LYS A 56 -13.71 -1.24 -13.15
C LYS A 56 -14.11 0.21 -13.46
N ALA A 57 -13.73 1.16 -12.61
CA ALA A 57 -14.04 2.58 -12.82
C ALA A 57 -13.08 3.25 -13.80
N SER A 58 -11.84 2.77 -13.94
CA SER A 58 -10.84 3.32 -14.87
C SER A 58 -10.88 2.70 -16.27
N GLY A 59 -11.62 1.60 -16.48
CA GLY A 59 -11.72 0.92 -17.79
C GLY A 59 -10.45 0.13 -18.17
N GLU A 60 -9.46 0.05 -17.28
CA GLU A 60 -8.26 -0.75 -17.44
C GLU A 60 -8.35 -2.03 -16.58
N GLU A 61 -7.82 -3.14 -17.11
CA GLU A 61 -7.59 -4.35 -16.32
C GLU A 61 -6.77 -4.00 -15.07
N SER A 62 -7.08 -4.69 -13.98
CA SER A 62 -6.56 -4.38 -12.64
C SER A 62 -5.05 -4.19 -12.67
N PRO A 63 -4.52 -3.07 -12.15
CA PRO A 63 -3.08 -2.91 -12.02
C PRO A 63 -2.64 -3.93 -10.97
N SER A 64 -2.09 -5.06 -11.42
CA SER A 64 -1.14 -5.76 -10.56
C SER A 64 -0.05 -4.73 -10.28
N LEU A 65 0.20 -4.47 -9.00
CA LEU A 65 1.28 -3.57 -8.59
C LEU A 65 2.60 -4.25 -8.97
N GLY A 66 2.95 -4.11 -10.25
CA GLY A 66 4.09 -4.74 -10.86
C GLY A 66 5.35 -4.30 -10.15
N SER A 67 6.14 -5.29 -9.74
CA SER A 67 7.50 -5.15 -9.26
C SER A 67 8.27 -4.27 -10.24
N GLY A 68 8.47 -3.00 -9.89
CA GLY A 68 9.23 -2.06 -10.69
C GLY A 68 10.68 -2.53 -10.79
N LYS A 69 11.02 -3.22 -11.88
CA LYS A 69 12.42 -3.44 -12.25
C LYS A 69 13.03 -2.07 -12.61
N PRO A 70 14.16 -1.68 -12.01
CA PRO A 70 14.84 -0.47 -12.42
C PRO A 70 15.43 -0.69 -13.83
N THR A 71 14.87 -0.03 -14.84
CA THR A 71 15.50 0.03 -16.16
C THR A 71 16.68 0.99 -16.10
N GLY A 72 17.85 0.46 -15.74
CA GLY A 72 19.11 1.11 -16.03
C GLY A 72 19.37 1.06 -17.53
N ARG A 73 19.58 2.23 -18.15
CA ARG A 73 20.35 2.36 -19.39
C ARG A 73 21.37 3.46 -19.15
N GLY A 74 22.64 3.06 -19.23
CA GLY A 74 23.80 3.96 -19.24
C GLY A 74 24.13 4.45 -20.63
#